data_AF-G7WN62-F1
#
_entry.id   AF-G7WN62-F1
#
_cell.length_a   1.000
_cell.length_b   1.000
_cell.length_c   1.000
_cell.angle_alpha   90.00
_cell.angle_beta   90.00
_cell.angle_gamma   90.00
#
_symmetry.space_group_name_H-M   'P 1'
#
loop_
_entity.id
_entity.type
_entity.pdbx_description
1 polymer ?
#
loop_
_entity_poly.entity_id
_entity_poly.type
_entity_poly.pdbx_seq_one_letter_code
_entity_poly.pdbx_strand_id
1 'polypeptide(L)'
;MADAEIEKREELSGLYDLAIPIGMPLSVIQDLVDRFELEPVRRNAKVGLLDGESEEREILVLRGDFDTVKAAERYMFEALDRRLAKWERNERSDRYRDMYDRNADERSRMVKERIAEKKEELSF
;
A
#
# COMPACT_ATOMS: atom_id res chain seq x y z
N MET A 1 -42.54 -12.68 -4.80
CA MET A 1 -41.51 -12.12 -3.90
C MET A 1 -40.58 -13.23 -3.41
N ALA A 2 -41.08 -14.35 -2.88
CA ALA A 2 -40.26 -15.50 -2.51
C ALA A 2 -39.44 -16.10 -3.68
N ASP A 3 -40.03 -16.24 -4.87
CA ASP A 3 -39.32 -16.83 -6.02
C ASP A 3 -38.13 -15.98 -6.51
N ALA A 4 -38.25 -14.65 -6.46
CA ALA A 4 -37.18 -13.71 -6.82
C ALA A 4 -36.06 -13.62 -5.76
N GLU A 5 -36.33 -13.95 -4.49
CA GLU A 5 -35.30 -14.10 -3.46
C GLU A 5 -34.58 -15.44 -3.55
N ILE A 6 -35.27 -16.49 -4.00
CA ILE A 6 -34.71 -17.84 -4.20
C ILE A 6 -33.79 -17.85 -5.43
N GLU A 7 -34.22 -17.29 -6.57
CA GLU A 7 -33.36 -17.13 -7.77
C GLU A 7 -32.07 -16.37 -7.43
N LYS A 8 -32.18 -15.26 -6.68
CA LYS A 8 -31.02 -14.46 -6.24
C LYS A 8 -30.06 -15.21 -5.32
N ARG A 9 -30.55 -16.23 -4.60
CA ARG A 9 -29.76 -17.01 -3.64
C ARG A 9 -29.07 -18.19 -4.32
N GLU A 10 -29.70 -18.78 -5.33
CA GLU A 10 -29.08 -19.79 -6.19
C GLU A 10 -28.01 -19.16 -7.11
N GLU A 11 -28.25 -17.97 -7.65
CA GLU A 11 -27.25 -17.20 -8.42
C GLU A 11 -26.01 -16.79 -7.61
N LEU A 12 -26.14 -16.65 -6.28
CA LEU A 12 -25.03 -16.37 -5.37
C LEU A 12 -24.35 -17.63 -4.83
N SER A 13 -24.84 -18.82 -5.18
CA SER A 13 -24.26 -20.08 -4.73
C SER A 13 -22.85 -20.26 -5.31
N GLY A 14 -21.86 -20.41 -4.43
CA GLY A 14 -20.45 -20.57 -4.82
C GLY A 14 -19.70 -19.25 -5.07
N LEU A 15 -20.36 -18.10 -4.92
CA LEU A 15 -19.72 -16.79 -5.00
C LEU A 15 -19.36 -16.26 -3.61
N TYR A 16 -18.21 -15.61 -3.53
CA TYR A 16 -17.62 -15.07 -2.31
C TYR A 16 -17.26 -13.61 -2.52
N ASP A 17 -17.39 -12.81 -1.47
CA ASP A 17 -17.10 -11.39 -1.47
C ASP A 17 -15.77 -11.15 -0.74
N LEU A 18 -14.78 -10.57 -1.42
CA LEU A 18 -13.58 -10.01 -0.80
C LEU A 18 -13.87 -8.57 -0.35
N ALA A 19 -13.99 -8.35 0.95
CA ALA A 19 -14.20 -7.01 1.49
C ALA A 19 -12.93 -6.16 1.33
N ILE A 20 -13.08 -4.96 0.73
CA ILE A 20 -11.97 -4.04 0.53
C ILE A 20 -11.87 -3.08 1.72
N PRO A 21 -10.76 -3.08 2.48
CA PRO A 21 -10.57 -2.18 3.61
C PRO A 21 -10.63 -0.70 3.19
N ILE A 22 -11.18 0.12 4.10
CA ILE A 22 -11.18 1.57 3.94
C ILE A 22 -9.72 2.05 3.91
N GLY A 23 -9.36 2.84 2.90
CA GLY A 23 -8.00 3.33 2.70
C GLY A 23 -7.11 2.44 1.84
N MET A 24 -7.64 1.32 1.30
CA MET A 24 -6.93 0.53 0.30
C MET A 24 -6.52 1.41 -0.90
N PRO A 25 -5.24 1.41 -1.33
CA PRO A 25 -4.82 2.22 -2.48
C PRO A 25 -5.57 1.82 -3.75
N LEU A 26 -6.09 2.82 -4.48
CA LEU A 26 -6.85 2.59 -5.72
C LEU A 26 -6.09 1.71 -6.73
N SER A 27 -4.77 1.87 -6.85
CA SER A 27 -3.95 1.05 -7.74
C SER A 27 -3.98 -0.44 -7.40
N VAL A 28 -4.09 -0.79 -6.12
CA VAL A 28 -4.19 -2.20 -5.68
C VAL A 28 -5.59 -2.74 -5.99
N ILE A 29 -6.63 -1.93 -5.82
CA ILE A 29 -8.01 -2.33 -6.18
C ILE A 29 -8.11 -2.59 -7.68
N GLN A 30 -7.53 -1.73 -8.52
CA GLN A 30 -7.48 -1.93 -9.98
C GLN A 30 -6.73 -3.21 -10.35
N ASP A 31 -5.54 -3.44 -9.77
CA ASP A 31 -4.81 -4.69 -9.97
C ASP A 31 -5.64 -5.93 -9.60
N LEU A 32 -6.42 -5.86 -8.52
CA LEU A 32 -7.26 -6.99 -8.09
C LEU A 32 -8.38 -7.28 -9.10
N VAL A 33 -9.07 -6.25 -9.59
CA VAL A 33 -10.13 -6.39 -10.61
C VAL A 33 -9.54 -6.91 -11.91
N ASP A 34 -8.45 -6.30 -12.39
CA ASP A 34 -7.88 -6.61 -13.71
C ASP A 34 -7.21 -7.99 -13.77
N ARG A 35 -6.59 -8.45 -12.68
CA ARG A 35 -5.83 -9.72 -12.67
C ARG A 35 -6.68 -10.94 -12.34
N PHE A 36 -7.72 -10.75 -11.54
CA PHE A 36 -8.55 -11.85 -11.03
C PHE A 36 -9.98 -11.82 -11.58
N GLU A 37 -10.28 -10.89 -12.49
CA GLU A 37 -11.60 -10.73 -13.13
C GLU A 37 -12.74 -10.64 -12.10
N LEU A 38 -12.47 -10.06 -10.93
CA LEU A 38 -13.46 -9.95 -9.86
C LEU A 38 -14.47 -8.84 -10.14
N GLU A 39 -15.74 -9.10 -9.82
CA GLU A 39 -16.82 -8.14 -10.01
C GLU A 39 -16.90 -7.15 -8.82
N PRO A 40 -16.74 -5.83 -9.05
CA PRO A 40 -16.89 -4.84 -7.99
C PRO A 40 -18.37 -4.62 -7.68
N VAL A 41 -18.77 -4.91 -6.44
CA VAL A 41 -20.15 -4.74 -5.97
C VAL A 41 -20.19 -4.02 -4.62
N ARG A 42 -21.34 -3.41 -4.33
CA ARG A 42 -21.59 -2.68 -3.08
C ARG A 42 -22.37 -3.56 -2.11
N ARG A 43 -21.96 -3.59 -0.85
CA ARG A 43 -22.64 -4.35 0.22
C ARG A 43 -22.80 -3.49 1.46
N ASN A 44 -23.97 -3.53 2.07
CA ASN A 44 -24.15 -3.02 3.42
C ASN A 44 -23.50 -4.02 4.39
N ALA A 45 -22.52 -3.56 5.15
CA ALA A 45 -21.80 -4.36 6.13
C ALA A 45 -21.59 -3.57 7.42
N LYS A 46 -21.47 -4.30 8.52
CA LYS A 46 -21.10 -3.73 9.80
C LYS A 46 -19.59 -3.55 9.85
N VAL A 47 -19.12 -2.31 9.98
CA VAL A 47 -17.71 -1.95 10.00
C VAL A 47 -17.32 -1.52 11.41
N GLY A 48 -16.17 -2.00 11.90
CA GLY A 48 -15.62 -1.58 13.18
C GLY A 48 -14.93 -0.23 13.11
N LEU A 49 -15.16 0.61 14.11
CA LEU A 49 -14.57 1.93 14.27
C LEU A 49 -13.36 1.87 15.22
N LEU A 50 -12.55 2.94 15.23
CA LEU A 50 -11.33 3.02 16.05
C LEU A 50 -11.60 3.13 17.55
N ASP A 51 -12.78 3.60 17.93
CA ASP A 51 -13.27 3.71 19.31
C ASP A 51 -13.88 2.40 19.84
N GLY A 52 -13.88 1.34 19.02
CA GLY A 52 -14.49 0.06 19.36
C GLY A 52 -15.99 -0.01 19.10
N GLU A 53 -16.60 1.06 18.59
CA GLU A 53 -17.97 1.03 18.10
C GLU A 53 -18.05 0.35 16.73
N SER A 54 -19.27 0.18 16.23
CA SER A 54 -19.49 -0.35 14.89
C SER A 54 -20.71 0.28 14.27
N GLU A 55 -20.65 0.50 12.96
CA GLU A 55 -21.70 1.14 12.19
C GLU A 55 -22.03 0.34 10.95
N GLU A 56 -23.27 0.42 10.50
CA GLU A 56 -23.66 -0.12 9.19
C GLU A 56 -23.33 0.89 8.11
N ARG A 57 -22.54 0.45 7.12
CA ARG A 57 -22.19 1.28 5.97
C ARG A 57 -22.12 0.44 4.70
N GLU A 58 -22.34 1.12 3.58
CA GLU A 58 -22.09 0.56 2.26
C GLU A 58 -20.57 0.50 2.02
N ILE A 59 -20.06 -0.70 1.77
CA ILE A 59 -18.66 -0.98 1.46
C ILE A 59 -18.50 -1.55 0.06
N LEU A 60 -17.31 -1.36 -0.51
CA LEU A 60 -16.89 -2.04 -1.73
C LEU A 60 -16.44 -3.46 -1.39
N VAL A 61 -16.94 -4.43 -2.14
CA VAL A 61 -16.45 -5.80 -2.15
C VAL A 61 -16.14 -6.23 -3.57
N LEU A 62 -15.21 -7.16 -3.75
CA LEU A 62 -14.90 -7.78 -5.03
C LEU A 62 -15.38 -9.23 -5.02
N ARG A 63 -16.32 -9.57 -5.90
CA ARG A 63 -16.97 -10.88 -5.96
C ARG A 63 -16.34 -11.80 -6.98
N GLY A 64 -16.19 -13.07 -6.62
CA GLY A 64 -15.78 -14.14 -7.53
C GLY A 64 -16.00 -15.52 -6.91
N ASP A 65 -15.51 -16.58 -7.55
CA ASP A 65 -15.47 -17.90 -6.94
C ASP A 65 -14.47 -17.96 -5.78
N PHE A 66 -14.56 -19.01 -4.95
CA PHE A 66 -13.74 -19.16 -3.75
C PHE A 66 -12.23 -19.12 -4.02
N ASP A 67 -11.77 -19.85 -5.03
CA ASP A 67 -10.34 -20.03 -5.30
C ASP A 67 -9.74 -18.72 -5.82
N THR A 68 -10.46 -18.05 -6.71
CA THR A 68 -10.10 -16.72 -7.24
C THR A 68 -10.08 -15.68 -6.13
N VAL A 69 -11.11 -15.63 -5.28
CA VAL A 69 -11.17 -14.71 -4.13
C VAL A 69 -10.03 -14.96 -3.15
N LYS A 70 -9.70 -16.22 -2.86
CA LYS A 70 -8.57 -16.57 -2.00
C LYS A 70 -7.22 -16.21 -2.62
N ALA A 71 -7.07 -16.35 -3.94
CA ALA A 71 -5.86 -15.91 -4.63
C ALA A 71 -5.70 -14.38 -4.61
N ALA A 72 -6.80 -13.66 -4.84
CA ALA A 72 -6.86 -12.21 -4.77
C ALA A 72 -6.57 -11.68 -3.36
N GLU A 73 -7.11 -12.31 -2.31
CA GLU A 73 -6.82 -11.98 -0.91
C GLU A 73 -5.31 -12.04 -0.62
N ARG A 74 -4.63 -13.12 -1.02
CA ARG A 74 -3.17 -13.23 -0.84
C ARG A 74 -2.43 -12.14 -1.59
N TYR A 75 -2.77 -11.91 -2.86
CA TYR A 75 -2.16 -10.86 -3.66
C TYR A 75 -2.36 -9.46 -3.05
N MET A 76 -3.55 -9.20 -2.49
CA MET A 76 -3.87 -7.93 -1.83
C MET A 76 -2.90 -7.63 -0.67
N PHE A 77 -2.66 -8.61 0.20
CA PHE A 77 -1.68 -8.46 1.29
C PHE A 77 -0.25 -8.30 0.78
N GLU A 78 0.18 -9.09 -0.20
CA GLU A 78 1.51 -8.94 -0.80
C GLU A 78 1.71 -7.57 -1.47
N ALA A 79 0.67 -7.04 -2.12
CA ALA A 79 0.71 -5.73 -2.75
C ALA A 79 0.85 -4.61 -1.71
N LEU A 80 0.20 -4.75 -0.56
CA LEU A 80 0.36 -3.85 0.57
C LEU A 80 1.78 -3.93 1.14
N ASP A 81 2.33 -5.12 1.36
CA ASP A 81 3.69 -5.30 1.86
C ASP A 81 4.73 -4.67 0.93
N ARG A 82 4.60 -4.90 -0.39
CA ARG A 82 5.45 -4.24 -1.40
C ARG A 82 5.37 -2.72 -1.32
N ARG A 83 4.17 -2.19 -1.05
CA ARG A 83 3.95 -0.74 -0.97
C ARG A 83 4.51 -0.15 0.31
N LEU A 84 4.36 -0.83 1.44
CA LEU A 84 4.98 -0.47 2.71
C LEU A 84 6.51 -0.45 2.59
N ALA A 85 7.10 -1.50 2.01
CA ALA A 85 8.54 -1.57 1.76
C ALA A 85 9.03 -0.42 0.87
N LYS A 86 8.23 0.01 -0.12
CA LYS A 86 8.54 1.18 -0.94
C LYS A 86 8.48 2.49 -0.15
N TRP A 87 7.53 2.63 0.77
CA TRP A 87 7.42 3.83 1.62
C TRP A 87 8.56 3.93 2.64
N GLU A 88 9.04 2.81 3.16
CA GLU A 88 10.22 2.76 4.03
C GLU A 88 11.51 3.11 3.29
N ARG A 89 11.59 2.77 1.99
CA ARG A 89 12.64 3.25 1.09
C ARG A 89 12.44 4.74 0.83
N ASN A 90 13.01 5.55 1.71
CA ASN A 90 13.05 7.00 1.57
C ASN A 90 14.05 7.37 0.47
N GLU A 91 13.68 7.17 -0.81
CA GLU A 91 14.50 7.42 -2.02
C GLU A 91 15.13 8.81 -2.07
N ARG A 92 14.57 9.79 -1.34
CA ARG A 92 15.18 11.11 -1.14
C ARG A 92 16.36 11.02 -0.18
N SER A 93 16.16 10.46 1.01
CA SER A 93 17.22 10.28 2.01
C SER A 93 18.36 9.41 1.47
N ASP A 94 18.05 8.33 0.77
CA ASP A 94 19.05 7.40 0.24
C ASP A 94 19.87 8.02 -0.90
N ARG A 95 19.25 8.77 -1.82
CA ARG A 95 20.00 9.52 -2.85
C ARG A 95 20.88 10.61 -2.27
N TYR A 96 20.40 11.32 -1.24
CA TYR A 96 21.23 12.30 -0.54
C TYR A 96 22.40 11.60 0.15
N ARG A 97 22.17 10.49 0.88
CA ARG A 97 23.21 9.69 1.54
C ARG A 97 24.28 9.24 0.54
N ASP A 98 23.89 8.66 -0.59
CA ASP A 98 24.80 8.25 -1.66
C ASP A 98 25.63 9.41 -2.25
N MET A 99 25.05 10.61 -2.34
CA MET A 99 25.75 11.83 -2.78
C MET A 99 26.77 12.31 -1.73
N TYR A 100 26.43 12.21 -0.45
CA TYR A 100 27.31 12.55 0.67
C TYR A 100 28.48 11.56 0.79
N ASP A 101 28.19 10.26 0.64
CA ASP A 101 29.18 9.18 0.77
C ASP A 101 30.18 9.18 -0.40
N ARG A 102 29.71 9.39 -1.64
CA ARG A 102 30.61 9.47 -2.82
C ARG A 102 31.65 10.58 -2.75
N ASN A 103 31.31 11.69 -2.09
CA ASN A 103 32.15 12.88 -2.01
C ASN A 103 32.80 13.04 -0.62
N ALA A 104 32.74 12.02 0.24
CA ALA A 104 33.22 12.10 1.62
C ALA A 104 34.73 12.35 1.70
N ASP A 105 35.52 11.69 0.85
CA ASP A 105 36.98 11.84 0.83
C ASP A 105 37.42 13.20 0.27
N GLU A 106 36.79 13.65 -0.82
CA GLU A 106 37.07 14.97 -1.42
C GLU A 106 36.71 16.10 -0.45
N ARG A 107 35.57 16.01 0.24
CA ARG A 107 35.22 16.98 1.28
C ARG A 107 36.14 16.93 2.47
N SER A 108 36.55 15.73 2.90
CA SER A 108 37.51 15.59 4.00
C SER A 108 38.84 16.26 3.66
N ARG A 109 39.27 16.18 2.38
CA ARG A 109 40.45 16.88 1.86
C ARG A 109 40.24 18.39 1.84
N MET A 110 39.14 18.87 1.25
CA MET A 110 38.81 20.30 1.20
C MET A 110 38.67 20.92 2.60
N VAL A 111 38.08 20.21 3.55
CA VAL A 111 37.95 20.70 4.94
C VAL A 111 39.30 20.78 5.63
N LYS A 112 40.19 19.79 5.42
CA LYS A 112 41.56 19.83 5.97
C LYS A 112 42.38 20.98 5.37
N GLU A 113 42.29 21.18 4.06
CA GLU A 113 42.95 22.29 3.35
C GLU A 113 42.44 23.64 3.87
N ARG A 114 41.13 23.82 3.96
CA ARG A 114 40.52 25.07 4.45
C ARG A 114 40.83 25.35 5.93
N ILE A 115 40.99 24.31 6.75
CA ILE A 115 41.44 24.44 8.14
C ILE A 115 42.93 24.83 8.18
N ALA A 116 43.76 24.30 7.28
CA ALA A 116 45.18 24.63 7.19
C ALA A 116 45.39 26.09 6.73
N GLU A 117 44.71 26.51 5.66
CA GLU A 117 44.73 27.90 5.17
C GLU A 117 44.32 28.88 6.26
N LYS A 118 43.24 28.58 6.98
CA LYS A 118 42.75 29.45 8.05
C LYS A 118 43.72 29.50 9.24
N LYS A 119 44.44 28.41 9.52
CA LYS A 119 45.50 28.40 10.55
C LYS A 119 46.72 29.21 10.12
N GLU A 120 47.09 29.16 8.85
CA GLU A 120 48.15 30.01 8.30
C GLU A 120 47.76 31.48 8.38
N GLU A 121 46.54 31.86 7.96
CA GLU A 121 46.00 33.23 8.08
C GLU A 121 45.97 33.76 9.51
N LEU A 122 45.67 32.90 10.49
CA LEU A 122 45.67 33.23 11.93
C LEU A 122 47.07 33.20 12.57
N SER A 123 48.11 32.78 11.85
CA SER A 123 49.50 32.71 12.33
C SER A 123 50.38 33.89 11.88
N PHE A 124 49.80 34.84 11.13
CA PHE A 124 50.42 36.12 10.76
C PHE A 124 49.93 37.27 11.66
#